data_AF-A0A4S4BRP0-F1
#
_entry.id   AF-A0A4S4BRP0-F1
#
_cell.length_a   1.000
_cell.length_b   1.000
_cell.length_c   1.000
_cell.angle_alpha   90.00
_cell.angle_beta   90.00
_cell.angle_gamma   90.00
#
_symmetry.space_group_name_H-M   'P 1'
#
loop_
_entity.id
_entity.type
_entity.pdbx_description
1 polymer ?
#
loop_
_entity_poly.entity_id
_entity_poly.type
_entity_poly.pdbx_seq_one_letter_code
_entity_poly.pdbx_strand_id
1 'polypeptide(L)' 'MLQNIGIPGLILILVIALVIFGPKKLPEIGRAFGTTLKEFKKSTRELVSDDEQEEKEKQNKQKNDEPSTEEKTNKPKAV' A
#
# COMPACT_ATOMS: atom_id res chain seq x y z
N MET A 1 16.93 10.91 -31.39
CA MET A 1 15.75 10.27 -32.05
C MET A 1 15.02 9.27 -31.14
N LEU A 2 15.70 8.47 -30.30
CA LEU A 2 15.04 7.45 -29.47
C LEU A 2 14.46 7.97 -28.13
N GLN A 3 14.92 9.12 -27.63
CA GLN A 3 14.44 9.70 -26.36
C GLN A 3 13.02 10.29 -26.42
N ASN A 4 12.43 10.39 -27.61
CA ASN A 4 11.02 10.77 -27.79
C ASN A 4 10.06 9.57 -27.63
N ILE A 5 10.59 8.35 -27.51
CA ILE A 5 9.82 7.13 -27.22
C ILE A 5 9.64 7.02 -25.70
N GLY A 6 9.05 8.05 -25.10
CA GLY A 6 8.72 8.07 -23.69
C GLY A 6 7.54 7.16 -23.37
N ILE A 7 6.68 7.62 -22.44
CA ILE A 7 5.44 6.95 -22.05
C ILE A 7 4.59 6.43 -23.24
N PRO A 8 4.45 7.15 -24.38
CA PRO A 8 3.68 6.65 -25.52
C PRO A 8 4.20 5.32 -26.10
N GLY A 9 5.53 5.14 -26.16
CA GLY A 9 6.11 3.90 -26.68
C GLY A 9 5.92 2.72 -25.73
N LEU A 10 6.02 2.96 -24.43
CA LEU A 10 5.73 1.94 -23.41
C LEU A 10 4.27 1.49 -23.47
N ILE A 11 3.33 2.42 -23.69
CA ILE A 11 1.91 2.09 -23.88
C ILE A 11 1.70 1.21 -25.09
N LEU A 12 2.34 1.50 -26.23
CA LEU A 12 2.23 0.67 -27.44
C LEU A 12 2.69 -0.78 -27.19
N ILE A 13 3.83 -0.94 -26.51
CA ILE A 13 4.35 -2.26 -26.13
C ILE A 13 3.37 -2.97 -25.18
N LEU A 14 2.83 -2.26 -24.18
CA LEU A 14 1.82 -2.80 -23.28
C LEU A 14 0.58 -3.27 -24.03
N VAL A 15 0.08 -2.50 -25.00
CA VAL A 15 -1.10 -2.89 -25.79
C VAL A 15 -0.84 -4.19 -26.55
N ILE A 16 0.32 -4.33 -27.20
CA ILE A 16 0.68 -5.58 -27.91
C ILE A 16 0.77 -6.75 -26.93
N ALA A 17 1.43 -6.56 -25.77
CA ALA A 17 1.50 -7.58 -24.73
C ALA A 17 0.11 -7.94 -24.20
N LEU A 18 -0.79 -6.98 -24.06
CA LEU A 18 -2.17 -7.18 -23.62
C LEU A 18 -3.02 -7.91 -24.66
N VAL A 19 -2.73 -7.80 -25.94
CA VAL A 19 -3.42 -8.60 -26.97
C VAL A 19 -2.99 -10.07 -26.87
N ILE A 20 -1.70 -10.34 -26.61
CA ILE A 20 -1.17 -11.70 -26.49
C ILE A 20 -1.59 -12.35 -25.17
N PHE A 21 -1.39 -11.65 -24.05
CA PHE A 21 -1.64 -12.19 -22.71
C PHE A 21 -3.06 -11.91 -22.20
N GLY A 22 -3.73 -10.88 -22.70
CA GLY A 22 -5.05 -10.44 -22.22
C GLY A 22 -4.97 -9.46 -21.03
N PRO A 23 -5.88 -8.46 -20.95
CA PRO A 23 -5.90 -7.47 -19.85
C PRO A 23 -6.22 -8.06 -18.49
N LYS A 24 -6.82 -9.25 -18.42
CA LYS A 24 -7.10 -9.95 -17.16
C LYS A 24 -5.86 -10.59 -16.54
N LYS A 25 -4.82 -10.91 -17.34
CA LYS A 25 -3.63 -11.62 -16.84
C LYS A 25 -2.66 -10.73 -16.09
N LEU A 26 -2.49 -9.47 -16.47
CA LEU A 26 -1.65 -8.52 -15.73
C LEU A 26 -2.08 -8.35 -14.25
N PRO A 27 -3.36 -8.07 -13.92
CA PRO A 27 -3.78 -7.94 -12.53
C PRO A 27 -3.75 -9.27 -11.77
N GLU A 28 -4.00 -10.40 -12.45
CA GLU A 28 -3.91 -11.75 -11.87
C GLU A 28 -2.46 -12.04 -11.41
N ILE A 29 -1.48 -11.83 -12.31
CA ILE A 29 -0.05 -11.99 -12.02
C ILE A 29 0.41 -10.98 -10.97
N GLY A 30 -0.03 -9.73 -11.06
CA GLY A 30 0.30 -8.68 -10.09
C GLY A 30 -0.19 -9.00 -8.67
N ARG A 31 -1.37 -9.60 -8.52
CA ARG A 31 -1.89 -10.04 -7.21
C ARG A 31 -1.08 -11.20 -6.64
N ALA A 32 -0.75 -12.21 -7.46
CA ALA A 32 0.06 -13.34 -7.04
C ALA A 32 1.48 -12.90 -6.64
N PHE A 33 2.13 -12.12 -7.50
CA PHE A 33 3.46 -11.57 -7.25
C PHE A 33 3.47 -10.60 -6.06
N GLY A 34 2.45 -9.74 -5.94
CA GLY A 34 2.33 -8.79 -4.85
C GLY A 34 2.15 -9.47 -3.49
N THR A 35 1.41 -10.57 -3.44
CA THR A 35 1.27 -11.38 -2.22
C THR A 35 2.61 -12.00 -1.83
N THR A 36 3.32 -12.58 -2.80
CA THR A 36 4.67 -13.14 -2.61
C THR A 36 5.64 -12.07 -2.10
N LEU A 37 5.64 -10.88 -2.72
CA LEU A 37 6.54 -9.78 -2.35
C LEU A 37 6.19 -9.20 -0.97
N LYS A 38 4.90 -9.20 -0.59
CA LYS A 38 4.44 -8.78 0.74
C LYS A 38 4.92 -9.73 1.83
N GLU A 39 4.80 -11.04 1.60
CA GLU A 39 5.29 -12.06 2.51
C GLU A 39 6.82 -12.03 2.60
N PHE A 40 7.50 -11.95 1.45
CA PHE A 40 8.95 -11.77 1.38
C PHE A 40 9.40 -10.55 2.19
N LYS A 41 8.78 -9.38 1.98
CA LYS A 41 9.09 -8.17 2.76
C LYS A 41 8.88 -8.36 4.25
N LYS A 42 7.83 -9.07 4.66
CA LYS A 42 7.54 -9.34 6.09
C LYS A 42 8.63 -10.22 6.69
N SER A 43 8.97 -11.32 6.02
CA SER A 43 10.02 -12.23 6.47
C SER A 43 11.39 -11.56 6.46
N THR A 44 11.75 -10.81 5.42
CA THR A 44 13.00 -10.04 5.40
C THR A 44 13.05 -9.01 6.53
N ARG A 45 11.94 -8.32 6.82
CA ARG A 45 11.89 -7.39 7.95
C ARG A 45 12.08 -8.10 9.27
N GLU A 46 11.46 -9.25 9.48
CA GLU A 46 11.63 -10.05 10.71
C GLU A 46 13.08 -10.52 10.88
N LEU A 47 13.72 -10.99 9.81
CA LEU A 47 15.12 -11.39 9.81
C LEU A 47 16.08 -10.23 10.08
N VAL A 48 15.82 -9.04 9.53
CA VAL A 48 16.65 -7.85 9.76
C VAL A 48 16.37 -7.23 11.13
N SER A 49 15.13 -7.29 11.61
CA SER A 49 14.74 -6.75 12.92
C SER A 49 15.15 -7.63 14.10
N ASP A 50 15.52 -8.90 13.90
CA ASP A 50 16.10 -9.74 14.97
C ASP A 50 17.54 -9.30 15.33
N ASP A 51 18.22 -8.61 14.41
CA ASP A 51 19.51 -7.91 14.66
C ASP A 51 19.31 -6.46 15.15
N GLU A 52 18.11 -5.90 15.02
CA GLU A 52 17.75 -4.51 15.36
C GLU A 52 16.44 -4.46 16.18
N GLN A 53 16.39 -5.17 17.30
CA GLN A 53 15.29 -5.00 18.25
C GLN A 53 15.35 -3.59 18.84
N GLU A 54 14.49 -2.65 18.40
CA GLU A 54 13.78 -1.72 19.31
C GLU A 54 12.89 -0.66 18.64
N GLU A 55 13.01 -0.34 17.35
CA GLU A 55 12.22 0.78 16.82
C GLU A 55 10.99 0.37 15.98
N LYS A 56 9.83 0.82 16.45
CA LYS A 56 8.56 1.06 15.71
C LYS A 56 7.48 -0.02 15.83
N GLU A 57 6.91 -0.11 17.03
CA GLU A 57 5.46 0.01 17.17
C GLU A 57 4.91 1.24 16.39
N LYS A 58 3.58 1.26 16.15
CA LYS A 58 2.75 2.45 15.81
C LYS A 58 2.67 2.83 14.33
N GLN A 59 1.73 2.20 13.61
CA GLN A 59 0.64 2.92 12.93
C GLN A 59 -0.31 1.93 12.24
N ASN A 60 -1.61 2.22 12.37
CA ASN A 60 -2.71 1.66 11.58
C ASN A 60 -3.46 0.43 12.11
N LYS A 61 -3.73 0.41 13.43
CA LYS A 61 -4.87 -0.32 14.02
C LYS A 61 -5.99 0.64 14.46
N GLN A 62 -6.20 1.74 13.72
CA GLN A 62 -7.16 2.78 14.09
C GLN A 62 -7.87 3.35 12.86
N LYS A 63 -8.79 2.58 12.29
CA LYS A 63 -9.94 3.11 11.54
C LYS A 63 -11.00 2.02 11.44
N ASN A 64 -11.82 1.89 12.47
CA ASN A 64 -13.20 1.39 12.47
C ASN A 64 -13.53 1.09 13.94
N ASP A 65 -14.14 2.07 14.61
CA ASP A 65 -15.19 1.92 15.61
C ASP A 65 -15.45 3.33 16.19
N GLU A 66 -16.41 4.00 15.55
CA GLU A 66 -17.08 5.19 16.08
C GLU A 66 -17.97 4.72 17.25
N PRO A 67 -18.06 5.49 18.35
CA PRO A 67 -19.36 6.10 18.60
C PRO A 67 -19.28 7.54 19.06
N SER A 68 -20.17 8.34 18.48
CA SER A 68 -20.65 9.62 18.98
C SER A 68 -20.95 9.58 20.48
N THR A 69 -20.27 10.42 21.26
CA THR A 69 -20.84 11.06 22.47
C THR A 69 -20.11 12.37 22.73
N GLU A 70 -20.71 13.49 22.31
CA GLU A 70 -20.32 14.82 22.74
C GLU A 70 -20.58 14.98 24.25
N GLU A 71 -19.53 14.87 25.06
CA GLU A 71 -19.52 15.39 26.43
C GLU A 71 -18.92 16.80 26.41
N LYS A 72 -19.77 17.84 26.34
CA LYS A 72 -19.37 19.20 26.74
C LYS A 72 -19.73 19.41 28.20
N THR A 73 -18.77 19.11 29.08
CA THR A 73 -18.78 19.60 30.46
C THR A 73 -17.59 20.53 30.67
N ASN A 74 -17.86 21.65 31.35
CA ASN A 74 -17.00 22.61 32.10
C ASN A 74 -17.23 24.07 31.64
N LYS A 75 -18.08 24.87 32.33
CA LYS A 75 -17.91 25.60 33.62
C LYS A 75 -16.84 26.72 33.53
N PRO A 76 -16.95 27.90 34.21
CA PRO A 76 -17.60 28.13 35.52
C PRO A 76 -18.42 29.45 35.69
N LYS A 77 -18.98 29.59 36.91
CA LYS A 77 -19.77 30.69 37.53
C LYS A 77 -19.23 32.13 37.33
N ALA A 78 -20.14 33.10 37.21
CA ALA A 78 -20.19 34.34 38.01
C ALA A 78 -21.45 35.16 37.70
N VAL A 79 -22.48 35.11 38.56
CA VAL A 79 -23.37 36.23 38.94
C VAL A 79 -23.72 36.04 40.40
#